data_AF-A0A8J6V1I0-F1
#
_entry.id   AF-A0A8J6V1I0-F1
#
_cell.length_a   1.000
_cell.length_b   1.000
_cell.length_c   1.000
_cell.angle_alpha   90.00
_cell.angle_beta   90.00
_cell.angle_gamma   90.00
#
_symmetry.space_group_name_H-M   'P 1'
#
loop_
_entity.id
_entity.type
_entity.pdbx_description
1 polymer ?
#
loop_
_entity_poly.entity_id
_entity_poly.type
_entity_poly.pdbx_seq_one_letter_code
_entity_poly.pdbx_strand_id
1 'polypeptide(L)'
;MAIFLTISCKLQLDLAQHQKVENTLAAFSTVCTYINEQVDPAVRNKLKLQSLIYHDVRKHVPELPADLVVAAMGRVAENRKSAYERKCRVGQFRPTSASINTKAFRIREDNWTVSINLVGGREKMISLVLGEYQRSQFRGRKPVSAVLVRRADGGVYLQVQVEHPVPEVVPRKQVLGVALGMDTIVVMSTGEEIVREEVGSVRSRYRRVRSSLQKKASKGTRTTRRNCRRVLKRLSGQERRFATWVNHTVSRQVVTKAKDIGAAIALEDLTGMRERKNKRAKVQAERARINTWAFHQLRSFIEYKAAVCGVGVVVVPGDKKTEGTADSRKAVKIEFRGAAL
;
A
#
# COMPACT_ATOMS: atom_id res chain seq x y z
N MET A 1 15.28 15.76 3.92
CA MET A 1 14.94 14.35 3.57
C MET A 1 13.76 14.35 2.59
N ALA A 2 13.55 13.30 1.81
CA ALA A 2 12.43 13.19 0.88
C ALA A 2 11.65 11.88 1.09
N ILE A 3 10.34 11.89 0.84
CA ILE A 3 9.48 10.71 0.86
C ILE A 3 8.96 10.46 -0.56
N PHE A 4 8.95 9.20 -0.99
CA PHE A 4 8.35 8.83 -2.27
C PHE A 4 6.87 8.49 -2.10
N LEU A 5 6.01 9.17 -2.85
CA LEU A 5 4.58 8.89 -2.90
C LEU A 5 4.25 8.23 -4.24
N THR A 6 3.53 7.11 -4.17
CA THR A 6 3.03 6.42 -5.37
C THR A 6 1.64 6.91 -5.73
N ILE A 7 1.51 7.55 -6.88
CA ILE A 7 0.25 8.06 -7.43
C ILE A 7 -0.25 7.09 -8.50
N SER A 8 -1.44 6.53 -8.30
CA SER A 8 -2.06 5.64 -9.28
C SER A 8 -2.86 6.46 -10.31
N CYS A 9 -2.41 6.51 -11.55
CA CYS A 9 -3.05 7.26 -12.64
C CYS A 9 -3.75 6.31 -13.60
N LYS A 10 -5.01 6.54 -13.97
CA LYS A 10 -5.70 5.68 -14.95
C LYS A 10 -5.36 6.14 -16.37
N LEU A 11 -5.05 5.19 -17.25
CA LEU A 11 -4.82 5.46 -18.68
C LEU A 11 -6.13 5.30 -19.44
N GLN A 12 -6.44 6.26 -20.32
CA GLN A 12 -7.48 6.12 -21.33
C GLN A 12 -6.81 5.66 -22.62
N LEU A 13 -7.03 4.39 -22.97
CA LEU A 13 -6.39 3.72 -24.08
C LEU A 13 -7.42 3.44 -25.18
N ASP A 14 -7.01 3.58 -26.43
CA ASP A 14 -7.73 2.98 -27.56
C ASP A 14 -7.48 1.45 -27.63
N LEU A 15 -8.19 0.76 -28.53
CA LEU A 15 -8.06 -0.69 -28.70
C LEU A 15 -6.64 -1.13 -29.09
N ALA A 16 -5.96 -0.38 -29.96
CA ALA A 16 -4.63 -0.72 -30.45
C ALA A 16 -3.56 -0.53 -29.35
N GLN A 17 -3.64 0.57 -28.61
CA GLN A 17 -2.83 0.87 -27.44
C GLN A 17 -3.05 -0.15 -26.33
N HIS A 18 -4.31 -0.56 -26.11
CA HIS A 18 -4.62 -1.59 -25.13
C HIS A 18 -3.93 -2.92 -25.50
N GLN A 19 -3.99 -3.34 -26.76
CA GLN A 19 -3.31 -4.55 -27.21
C GLN A 19 -1.78 -4.44 -27.07
N LYS A 20 -1.19 -3.27 -27.39
CA LYS A 20 0.25 -3.03 -27.18
C LYS A 20 0.63 -3.13 -25.70
N VAL A 21 -0.20 -2.62 -24.80
CA VAL A 21 0.01 -2.75 -23.35
C VAL A 21 -0.04 -4.22 -22.94
N GLU A 22 -1.05 -4.99 -23.37
CA GLU A 22 -1.16 -6.42 -23.06
C GLU A 22 0.06 -7.20 -23.56
N ASN A 23 0.49 -6.97 -24.81
CA ASN A 23 1.67 -7.59 -25.39
C ASN A 23 2.94 -7.24 -24.59
N THR A 24 3.06 -5.97 -24.15
CA THR A 24 4.19 -5.52 -23.33
C THR A 24 4.19 -6.21 -21.96
N LEU A 25 3.03 -6.33 -21.30
CA LEU A 25 2.91 -7.01 -20.02
C LEU A 25 3.21 -8.51 -20.13
N ALA A 26 2.78 -9.15 -21.22
CA ALA A 26 3.09 -10.54 -21.53
C ALA A 26 4.59 -10.75 -21.73
N ALA A 27 5.19 -10.02 -22.68
CA ALA A 27 6.63 -10.07 -22.97
C ALA A 27 7.48 -9.79 -21.73
N PHE A 28 7.11 -8.79 -20.92
CA PHE A 28 7.80 -8.48 -19.67
C PHE A 28 7.77 -9.64 -18.68
N SER A 29 6.62 -10.31 -18.54
CA SER A 29 6.50 -11.48 -17.66
C SER A 29 7.28 -12.69 -18.16
N THR A 30 7.32 -12.92 -19.47
CA THR A 30 8.13 -13.96 -20.12
C THR A 30 9.61 -13.73 -19.84
N VAL A 31 10.10 -12.49 -20.03
CA VAL A 31 11.49 -12.14 -19.71
C VAL A 31 11.82 -12.36 -18.24
N CYS A 32 10.94 -11.97 -17.31
CA CYS A 32 11.17 -12.19 -15.89
C CYS A 32 11.27 -13.69 -15.54
N THR A 33 10.39 -14.51 -16.11
CA THR A 33 10.38 -15.96 -15.91
C THR A 33 11.64 -16.59 -16.49
N TYR A 34 11.99 -16.25 -17.73
CA TYR A 34 13.20 -16.73 -18.40
C TYR A 34 14.47 -16.41 -17.60
N ILE A 35 14.66 -15.16 -17.15
CA ILE A 35 15.80 -14.78 -16.30
C ILE A 35 15.83 -15.61 -15.02
N ASN A 36 14.67 -15.84 -14.40
CA ASN A 36 14.59 -16.56 -13.14
C ASN A 36 14.91 -18.05 -13.27
N GLU A 37 14.66 -18.65 -14.43
CA GLU A 37 14.93 -20.06 -14.74
C GLU A 37 16.37 -20.30 -15.20
N GLN A 38 16.92 -19.39 -16.00
CA GLN A 38 18.22 -19.58 -16.65
C GLN A 38 19.42 -19.16 -15.78
N VAL A 39 19.23 -18.25 -14.82
CA VAL A 39 20.31 -17.79 -13.94
C VAL A 39 20.21 -18.43 -12.57
N ASP A 40 21.35 -18.83 -12.01
CA ASP A 40 21.47 -19.33 -10.63
C ASP A 40 20.61 -18.49 -9.64
N PRO A 41 19.67 -19.12 -8.89
CA PRO A 41 18.84 -18.46 -7.89
C PRO A 41 19.62 -17.68 -6.81
N ALA A 42 20.88 -18.02 -6.55
CA ALA A 42 21.71 -17.32 -5.57
C ALA A 42 22.04 -15.87 -6.01
N VAL A 43 22.03 -15.60 -7.32
CA VAL A 43 22.34 -14.28 -7.88
C VAL A 43 21.16 -13.32 -7.63
N ARG A 44 21.37 -12.39 -6.69
CA ARG A 44 20.41 -11.38 -6.23
C ARG A 44 20.75 -9.95 -6.65
N ASN A 45 21.92 -9.73 -7.27
CA ASN A 45 22.38 -8.42 -7.69
C ASN A 45 21.96 -8.13 -9.14
N LYS A 46 21.28 -7.00 -9.37
CA LYS A 46 20.80 -6.58 -10.69
C LYS A 46 21.93 -6.47 -11.73
N LEU A 47 23.06 -5.85 -11.37
CA LEU A 47 24.16 -5.62 -12.30
C LEU A 47 24.79 -6.95 -12.73
N LYS A 48 24.93 -7.89 -11.78
CA LYS A 48 25.42 -9.24 -12.07
C LYS A 48 24.44 -10.03 -12.96
N LEU A 49 23.12 -9.89 -12.76
CA LEU A 49 22.14 -10.48 -13.69
C LEU A 49 22.30 -9.90 -15.10
N GLN A 50 22.43 -8.58 -15.20
CA GLN A 50 22.56 -7.91 -16.48
C GLN A 50 23.82 -8.35 -17.24
N SER A 51 24.97 -8.45 -16.59
CA SER A 51 26.20 -8.92 -17.25
C SER A 51 26.11 -10.37 -17.73
N LEU A 52 25.34 -11.22 -17.03
CA LEU A 52 25.27 -12.66 -17.32
C LEU A 52 24.32 -13.00 -18.48
N ILE A 53 23.15 -12.36 -18.55
CA ILE A 53 22.05 -12.85 -19.41
C ILE A 53 21.44 -11.78 -20.32
N TYR A 54 21.92 -10.54 -20.30
CA TYR A 54 21.30 -9.45 -21.08
C TYR A 54 21.24 -9.73 -22.59
N HIS A 55 22.34 -10.19 -23.17
CA HIS A 55 22.39 -10.49 -24.59
C HIS A 55 21.48 -11.65 -24.98
N ASP A 56 21.38 -12.67 -24.12
CA ASP A 56 20.52 -13.84 -24.36
C ASP A 56 19.04 -13.47 -24.27
N VAL A 57 18.66 -12.67 -23.26
CA VAL A 57 17.29 -12.14 -23.15
C VAL A 57 16.92 -11.30 -24.36
N ARG A 58 17.85 -10.46 -24.86
CA ARG A 58 17.62 -9.62 -26.05
C ARG A 58 17.44 -10.45 -27.33
N LYS A 59 18.03 -11.65 -27.41
CA LYS A 59 17.79 -12.61 -28.49
C LYS A 59 16.47 -13.36 -28.31
N HIS A 60 16.11 -13.71 -27.08
CA HIS A 60 14.90 -14.48 -26.78
C HIS A 60 13.61 -13.68 -26.95
N VAL A 61 13.62 -12.40 -26.56
CA VAL A 61 12.46 -11.49 -26.64
C VAL A 61 12.89 -10.16 -27.28
N PRO A 62 13.16 -10.13 -28.60
CA PRO A 62 13.68 -8.95 -29.28
C PRO A 62 12.71 -7.76 -29.29
N GLU A 63 11.41 -8.03 -29.22
CA GLU A 63 10.33 -7.05 -29.28
C GLU A 63 10.23 -6.17 -28.02
N LEU A 64 10.79 -6.62 -26.88
CA LEU A 64 10.75 -5.85 -25.64
C LEU A 64 11.86 -4.79 -25.63
N PRO A 65 11.55 -3.48 -25.49
CA PRO A 65 12.55 -2.43 -25.41
C PRO A 65 13.64 -2.68 -24.36
N ALA A 66 14.88 -2.29 -24.66
CA ALA A 66 16.05 -2.51 -23.80
C ALA A 66 15.85 -1.97 -22.36
N ASP A 67 15.22 -0.80 -22.21
CA ASP A 67 14.91 -0.22 -20.89
C ASP A 67 14.01 -1.13 -20.04
N LEU A 68 13.04 -1.81 -20.67
CA LEU A 68 12.12 -2.72 -20.00
C LEU A 68 12.80 -4.06 -19.67
N VAL A 69 13.73 -4.54 -20.51
CA VAL A 69 14.58 -5.70 -20.20
C VAL A 69 15.39 -5.44 -18.93
N VAL A 70 16.04 -4.27 -18.84
CA VAL A 70 16.82 -3.89 -17.65
C VAL A 70 15.91 -3.74 -16.41
N ALA A 71 14.69 -3.24 -16.60
CA ALA A 71 13.70 -3.15 -15.51
C ALA A 71 13.21 -4.54 -15.06
N ALA A 72 13.07 -5.50 -15.97
CA ALA A 72 12.73 -6.89 -15.67
C ALA A 72 13.81 -7.56 -14.81
N MET A 73 15.09 -7.36 -15.15
CA MET A 73 16.22 -7.84 -14.32
C MET A 73 16.19 -7.24 -12.91
N GLY A 74 15.90 -5.95 -12.78
CA GLY A 74 15.70 -5.30 -11.49
C GLY A 74 14.61 -5.98 -10.66
N ARG A 75 13.46 -6.24 -11.29
CA ARG A 75 12.33 -6.93 -10.64
C ARG A 75 12.67 -8.35 -10.20
N VAL A 76 13.39 -9.12 -11.01
CA VAL A 76 13.81 -10.48 -10.64
C VAL A 76 14.77 -10.42 -9.44
N ALA A 77 15.75 -9.52 -9.46
CA ALA A 77 16.67 -9.31 -8.35
C ALA A 77 15.95 -8.94 -7.05
N GLU A 78 15.02 -7.97 -7.09
CA GLU A 78 14.20 -7.56 -5.93
C GLU A 78 13.35 -8.70 -5.38
N ASN A 79 12.69 -9.46 -6.26
CA ASN A 79 11.89 -10.62 -5.85
C ASN A 79 12.75 -11.71 -5.22
N ARG A 80 13.95 -11.97 -5.74
CA ARG A 80 14.90 -12.94 -5.14
C ARG A 80 15.37 -12.49 -3.76
N LYS A 81 15.64 -11.19 -3.56
CA LYS A 81 15.97 -10.64 -2.24
C LYS A 81 14.82 -10.83 -1.25
N SER A 82 13.60 -10.44 -1.64
CA SER A 82 12.41 -10.63 -0.80
C SER A 82 12.12 -12.11 -0.51
N ALA A 83 12.37 -13.01 -1.47
CA ALA A 83 12.14 -14.44 -1.29
C ALA A 83 13.16 -15.04 -0.31
N TYR A 84 14.42 -14.62 -0.40
CA TYR A 84 15.48 -14.99 0.55
C TYR A 84 15.15 -14.56 1.98
N GLU A 85 14.74 -13.31 2.19
CA GLU A 85 14.33 -12.81 3.51
C GLU A 85 13.15 -13.59 4.10
N ARG A 86 12.21 -14.00 3.25
CA ARG A 86 11.03 -14.79 3.63
C ARG A 86 11.28 -16.29 3.69
N LYS A 87 12.51 -16.74 3.41
CA LYS A 87 12.89 -18.17 3.33
C LYS A 87 11.96 -18.97 2.41
N CYS A 88 11.56 -18.38 1.29
CA CYS A 88 10.70 -19.01 0.29
C CYS A 88 11.32 -18.92 -1.11
N ARG A 89 10.77 -19.67 -2.07
CA ARG A 89 11.16 -19.56 -3.48
C ARG A 89 10.42 -18.40 -4.16
N VAL A 90 11.00 -17.88 -5.23
CA VAL A 90 10.34 -16.89 -6.09
C VAL A 90 9.17 -17.57 -6.81
N GLY A 91 7.98 -16.98 -6.71
CA GLY A 91 6.80 -17.46 -7.42
C GLY A 91 6.80 -17.05 -8.89
N GLN A 92 5.82 -17.55 -9.65
CA GLN A 92 5.66 -17.22 -11.07
C GLN A 92 5.37 -15.73 -11.29
N PHE A 93 5.98 -15.16 -12.34
CA PHE A 93 5.73 -13.79 -12.77
C PHE A 93 4.47 -13.73 -13.63
N ARG A 94 3.48 -12.95 -13.20
CA ARG A 94 2.22 -12.80 -13.93
C ARG A 94 2.26 -11.58 -14.86
N PRO A 95 1.59 -11.63 -16.03
CA PRO A 95 1.46 -10.50 -16.95
C PRO A 95 0.40 -9.52 -16.43
N THR A 96 0.72 -8.88 -15.31
CA THR A 96 -0.17 -7.91 -14.65
C THR A 96 0.50 -6.57 -14.44
N SER A 97 1.84 -6.51 -14.50
CA SER A 97 2.55 -5.25 -14.36
C SER A 97 3.91 -5.26 -15.05
N ALA A 98 4.44 -4.09 -15.38
CA ALA A 98 5.79 -3.89 -15.91
C ALA A 98 6.42 -2.65 -15.25
N SER A 99 7.68 -2.77 -14.85
CA SER A 99 8.42 -1.67 -14.21
C SER A 99 8.97 -0.78 -15.32
N ILE A 100 8.82 0.53 -15.18
CA ILE A 100 9.18 1.53 -16.18
C ILE A 100 10.10 2.55 -15.54
N ASN A 101 11.30 2.68 -16.11
CA ASN A 101 12.30 3.65 -15.67
C ASN A 101 11.95 5.06 -16.19
N THR A 102 12.55 6.10 -15.61
CA THR A 102 12.35 7.51 -16.00
C THR A 102 12.55 7.80 -17.48
N LYS A 103 13.48 7.11 -18.15
CA LYS A 103 13.70 7.27 -19.61
C LYS A 103 12.54 6.73 -20.45
N ALA A 104 11.85 5.73 -19.93
CA ALA A 104 10.80 5.00 -20.65
C ALA A 104 9.41 5.63 -20.50
N PHE A 105 9.24 6.70 -19.71
CA PHE A 105 8.00 7.48 -19.72
C PHE A 105 8.22 9.00 -19.59
N ARG A 106 7.25 9.79 -20.02
CA ARG A 106 7.22 11.24 -19.79
C ARG A 106 5.79 11.71 -19.63
N ILE A 107 5.49 12.36 -18.51
CA ILE A 107 4.19 12.99 -18.26
C ILE A 107 4.27 14.45 -18.73
N ARG A 108 3.24 14.91 -19.44
CA ARG A 108 3.04 16.31 -19.82
C ARG A 108 1.92 16.88 -18.97
N GLU A 109 2.20 17.95 -18.23
CA GLU A 109 1.24 18.58 -17.32
C GLU A 109 0.22 19.45 -18.06
N ASP A 110 0.58 20.01 -19.23
CA ASP A 110 -0.27 20.93 -20.01
C ASP A 110 -1.60 20.29 -20.42
N ASN A 111 -1.56 19.03 -20.83
CA ASN A 111 -2.71 18.28 -21.32
C ASN A 111 -2.94 16.96 -20.57
N TRP A 112 -2.22 16.73 -19.46
CA TRP A 112 -2.25 15.48 -18.68
C TRP A 112 -2.13 14.22 -19.55
N THR A 113 -1.14 14.21 -20.44
CA THR A 113 -0.83 13.03 -21.25
C THR A 113 0.48 12.38 -20.82
N VAL A 114 0.62 11.09 -21.13
CA VAL A 114 1.86 10.34 -20.92
C VAL A 114 2.37 9.75 -22.23
N SER A 115 3.67 9.80 -22.43
CA SER A 115 4.36 9.01 -23.44
C SER A 115 5.06 7.84 -22.77
N ILE A 116 4.87 6.61 -23.25
CA ILE A 116 5.41 5.39 -22.64
C ILE A 116 6.07 4.53 -23.72
N ASN A 117 7.26 4.00 -23.45
CA ASN A 117 7.88 2.97 -24.29
C ASN A 117 7.17 1.63 -24.06
N LEU A 118 6.55 1.10 -25.11
CA LEU A 118 5.90 -0.21 -25.15
C LEU A 118 6.55 -1.09 -26.23
N VAL A 119 6.08 -2.32 -26.38
CA VAL A 119 6.39 -3.15 -27.55
C VAL A 119 5.95 -2.42 -28.82
N GLY A 120 6.83 -2.36 -29.83
CA GLY A 120 6.58 -1.64 -31.07
C GLY A 120 6.92 -0.14 -31.03
N GLY A 121 7.44 0.39 -29.92
CA GLY A 121 7.97 1.75 -29.85
C GLY A 121 7.34 2.62 -28.77
N ARG A 122 7.60 3.93 -28.85
CA ARG A 122 7.10 4.90 -27.88
C ARG A 122 5.72 5.40 -28.27
N GLU A 123 4.70 4.97 -27.53
CA GLU A 123 3.36 5.54 -27.63
C GLU A 123 3.35 6.95 -27.05
N LYS A 124 2.82 7.91 -27.80
CA LYS A 124 2.76 9.32 -27.42
C LYS A 124 1.33 9.70 -27.05
N MET A 125 1.21 10.68 -26.15
CA MET A 125 -0.05 11.36 -25.87
C MET A 125 -1.20 10.46 -25.35
N ILE A 126 -0.89 9.43 -24.57
CA ILE A 126 -1.93 8.64 -23.88
C ILE A 126 -2.56 9.52 -22.80
N SER A 127 -3.88 9.68 -22.83
CA SER A 127 -4.60 10.54 -21.88
C SER A 127 -4.64 9.92 -20.48
N LEU A 128 -4.37 10.74 -19.46
CA LEU A 128 -4.46 10.37 -18.04
C LEU A 128 -5.77 10.89 -17.44
N VAL A 129 -6.57 9.97 -16.88
CA VAL A 129 -7.76 10.35 -16.09
C VAL A 129 -7.31 10.67 -14.66
N LEU A 130 -7.11 11.96 -14.39
CA LEU A 130 -6.62 12.48 -13.12
C LEU A 130 -7.63 13.42 -12.45
N GLY A 131 -7.89 13.20 -11.17
CA GLY A 131 -8.56 14.16 -10.30
C GLY A 131 -7.59 15.20 -9.72
N GLU A 132 -8.12 16.23 -9.07
CA GLU A 132 -7.36 17.38 -8.56
C GLU A 132 -6.21 16.98 -7.62
N TYR A 133 -6.45 16.04 -6.71
CA TYR A 133 -5.41 15.54 -5.82
C TYR A 133 -4.21 15.02 -6.63
N GLN A 134 -4.43 14.15 -7.63
CA GLN A 134 -3.34 13.59 -8.42
C GLN A 134 -2.59 14.70 -9.18
N ARG A 135 -3.32 15.65 -9.77
CA ARG A 135 -2.73 16.80 -10.46
C ARG A 135 -1.85 17.62 -9.53
N SER A 136 -2.32 17.90 -8.31
CA SER A 136 -1.56 18.66 -7.29
C SER A 136 -0.24 17.97 -6.90
N GLN A 137 -0.19 16.64 -6.96
CA GLN A 137 1.02 15.90 -6.60
C GLN A 137 2.08 15.90 -7.69
N PHE A 138 1.70 16.15 -8.95
CA PHE A 138 2.67 16.25 -10.07
C PHE A 138 3.23 17.65 -10.24
N ARG A 139 2.44 18.69 -9.97
CA ARG A 139 2.83 20.10 -10.18
C ARG A 139 4.16 20.41 -9.51
N GLY A 140 5.15 20.77 -10.33
CA GLY A 140 6.49 21.18 -9.87
C GLY A 140 7.35 20.04 -9.31
N ARG A 141 6.96 18.77 -9.51
CA ARG A 141 7.69 17.60 -8.99
C ARG A 141 8.06 16.63 -10.10
N LYS A 142 9.25 16.04 -9.99
CA LYS A 142 9.77 15.12 -10.99
C LYS A 142 9.36 13.67 -10.66
N PRO A 143 8.75 12.94 -11.61
CA PRO A 143 8.56 11.50 -11.49
C PRO A 143 9.90 10.75 -11.44
N VAL A 144 10.00 9.75 -10.55
CA VAL A 144 11.23 8.99 -10.28
C VAL A 144 11.17 7.59 -10.86
N SER A 145 10.02 6.95 -10.80
CA SER A 145 9.81 5.64 -11.40
C SER A 145 8.33 5.45 -11.68
N ALA A 146 8.00 4.49 -12.54
CA ALA A 146 6.61 4.11 -12.74
C ALA A 146 6.45 2.60 -12.87
N VAL A 147 5.26 2.11 -12.56
CA VAL A 147 4.85 0.74 -12.81
C VAL A 147 3.55 0.76 -13.60
N LEU A 148 3.57 0.20 -14.80
CA LEU A 148 2.36 -0.06 -15.56
C LEU A 148 1.66 -1.26 -14.93
N VAL A 149 0.37 -1.12 -14.62
CA VAL A 149 -0.41 -2.14 -13.91
C VAL A 149 -1.75 -2.33 -14.58
N ARG A 150 -2.07 -3.58 -14.90
CA ARG A 150 -3.41 -4.02 -15.27
C ARG A 150 -4.16 -4.51 -14.04
N ARG A 151 -5.31 -3.94 -13.78
CA ARG A 151 -6.20 -4.35 -12.70
C ARG A 151 -7.18 -5.42 -13.18
N ALA A 152 -7.82 -6.10 -12.22
CA ALA A 152 -8.74 -7.21 -12.50
C ALA A 152 -10.04 -6.78 -13.22
N ASP A 153 -10.34 -5.49 -13.24
CA ASP A 153 -11.43 -4.87 -13.99
C ASP A 153 -11.07 -4.58 -15.46
N GLY A 154 -9.85 -4.94 -15.89
CA GLY A 154 -9.33 -4.61 -17.22
C GLY A 154 -8.77 -3.19 -17.33
N GLY A 155 -8.90 -2.37 -16.30
CA GLY A 155 -8.37 -1.02 -16.28
C GLY A 155 -6.84 -1.02 -16.22
N VAL A 156 -6.21 -0.21 -17.07
CA VAL A 156 -4.76 -0.01 -17.07
C VAL A 156 -4.43 1.28 -16.31
N TYR A 157 -3.44 1.17 -15.43
CA TYR A 157 -2.99 2.26 -14.58
C TYR A 157 -1.48 2.40 -14.65
N LEU A 158 -1.01 3.65 -14.59
CA LEU A 158 0.39 3.98 -14.38
C LEU A 158 0.57 4.41 -12.92
N GLN A 159 1.28 3.59 -12.13
CA GLN A 159 1.63 3.91 -10.76
C GLN A 159 2.95 4.65 -10.75
N VAL A 160 2.90 5.97 -10.57
CA VAL A 160 4.06 6.85 -10.68
C VAL A 160 4.56 7.21 -9.29
N GLN A 161 5.84 6.99 -9.02
CA GLN A 161 6.49 7.48 -7.82
C GLN A 161 6.96 8.91 -8.04
N VAL A 162 6.56 9.79 -7.12
CA VAL A 162 6.97 11.19 -7.09
C VAL A 162 7.68 11.46 -5.79
N GLU A 163 8.81 12.16 -5.88
CA GLU A 163 9.56 12.61 -4.73
C GLU A 163 8.86 13.80 -4.08
N HIS A 164 8.57 13.69 -2.79
CA HIS A 164 7.99 14.74 -1.98
C HIS A 164 9.05 15.27 -1.01
N PRO A 165 9.46 16.54 -1.11
CA PRO A 165 10.35 17.13 -0.13
C PRO A 165 9.65 17.12 1.24
N VAL A 166 10.35 16.65 2.26
CA VAL A 166 9.86 16.64 3.63
C VAL A 166 10.35 17.93 4.29
N PRO A 167 9.43 18.80 4.76
CA PRO A 167 9.84 19.97 5.54
C PRO A 167 10.55 19.51 6.83
N GLU A 168 11.49 20.30 7.32
CA GLU A 168 12.15 20.00 8.58
C GLU A 168 11.13 19.91 9.72
N VAL A 169 11.31 18.91 10.59
CA VAL A 169 10.44 18.72 11.74
C VAL A 169 10.76 19.84 12.73
N VAL A 170 9.80 20.73 12.93
CA VAL A 170 9.93 21.79 13.94
C VAL A 170 9.71 21.15 15.32
N PRO A 171 10.68 21.17 16.25
CA PRO A 171 10.48 20.67 17.59
C PRO A 171 9.38 21.49 18.28
N ARG A 172 8.35 20.81 18.77
CA ARG A 172 7.19 21.43 19.43
C ARG A 172 7.21 21.07 20.91
N LYS A 173 7.05 22.05 21.80
CA LYS A 173 6.95 21.82 23.26
C LYS A 173 5.68 21.07 23.65
N GLN A 174 4.62 21.22 22.86
CA GLN A 174 3.34 20.56 23.12
C GLN A 174 3.30 19.19 22.44
N VAL A 175 2.72 18.20 23.12
CA VAL A 175 2.57 16.83 22.64
C VAL A 175 1.10 16.42 22.66
N LEU A 176 0.63 15.88 21.54
CA LEU A 176 -0.67 15.25 21.39
C LEU A 176 -0.52 13.74 21.59
N GLY A 177 -0.98 13.23 22.73
CA GLY A 177 -1.05 11.79 22.99
C GLY A 177 -2.17 11.16 22.17
N VAL A 178 -1.85 10.09 21.44
CA VAL A 178 -2.80 9.38 20.56
C VAL A 178 -2.84 7.90 20.96
N ALA A 179 -3.93 7.49 21.61
CA ALA A 179 -4.19 6.10 21.98
C ALA A 179 -5.08 5.44 20.92
N LEU A 180 -4.74 4.21 20.50
CA LEU A 180 -5.53 3.46 19.51
C LEU A 180 -6.30 2.32 20.15
N GLY A 181 -7.61 2.28 19.94
CA GLY A 181 -8.51 1.27 20.48
C GLY A 181 -9.24 0.44 19.42
N MET A 182 -10.02 -0.56 19.88
CA MET A 182 -10.84 -1.41 19.00
C MET A 182 -12.25 -0.87 18.76
N ASP A 183 -12.85 -0.31 19.81
CA ASP A 183 -14.19 0.29 19.77
C ASP A 183 -14.10 1.78 19.41
N THR A 184 -13.19 2.51 20.04
CA THR A 184 -12.75 3.86 19.64
C THR A 184 -11.43 3.78 18.90
N ILE A 185 -11.37 4.26 17.65
CA ILE A 185 -10.17 4.06 16.80
C ILE A 185 -8.99 4.88 17.32
N VAL A 186 -9.27 6.13 17.70
CA VAL A 186 -8.29 7.07 18.23
C VAL A 186 -8.94 7.84 19.38
N VAL A 187 -8.22 7.93 20.49
CA VAL A 187 -8.48 8.87 21.58
C VAL A 187 -7.28 9.83 21.65
N MET A 188 -7.55 11.13 21.63
CA MET A 188 -6.53 12.18 21.68
C MET A 188 -6.45 12.79 23.08
N SER A 189 -5.27 13.29 23.46
CA SER A 189 -5.05 13.95 24.76
C SER A 189 -5.81 15.26 24.97
N THR A 190 -6.35 15.82 23.90
CA THR A 190 -7.30 16.93 23.91
C THR A 190 -8.70 16.54 24.39
N GLY A 191 -8.96 15.25 24.63
CA GLY A 191 -10.28 14.70 24.96
C GLY A 191 -11.14 14.39 23.73
N GLU A 192 -10.64 14.68 22.53
CA GLU A 192 -11.33 14.34 21.28
C GLU A 192 -11.21 12.84 21.00
N GLU A 193 -12.36 12.21 20.76
CA GLU A 193 -12.45 10.80 20.39
C GLU A 193 -12.96 10.65 18.96
N ILE A 194 -12.26 9.85 18.17
CA ILE A 194 -12.76 9.43 16.85
C ILE A 194 -13.49 8.10 17.06
N VAL A 195 -14.71 8.22 17.60
CA VAL A 195 -15.66 7.13 17.78
C VAL A 195 -16.30 6.82 16.43
N ARG A 196 -16.49 5.53 16.14
CA ARG A 196 -17.07 5.09 14.88
C ARG A 196 -18.09 3.99 15.10
N GLU A 197 -19.24 4.40 15.61
CA GLU A 197 -20.41 3.55 15.75
C GLU A 197 -20.74 2.84 14.42
N GLU A 198 -20.59 3.55 13.29
CA GLU A 198 -20.74 3.00 11.94
C GLU A 198 -19.70 1.96 11.53
N VAL A 199 -18.47 2.00 12.06
CA VAL A 199 -17.43 1.02 11.68
C VAL A 199 -17.68 -0.32 12.33
N GLY A 200 -18.15 -0.34 13.58
CA GLY A 200 -18.52 -1.57 14.28
C GLY A 200 -19.68 -2.29 13.58
N SER A 201 -20.72 -1.54 13.18
CA SER A 201 -21.89 -2.08 12.48
C SER A 201 -21.56 -2.57 11.08
N VAL A 202 -20.81 -1.80 10.29
CA VAL A 202 -20.35 -2.19 8.94
C VAL A 202 -19.47 -3.43 8.99
N ARG A 203 -18.54 -3.53 9.96
CA ARG A 203 -17.70 -4.72 10.15
C ARG A 203 -18.54 -5.95 10.52
N SER A 204 -19.47 -5.79 11.45
CA SER A 204 -20.37 -6.87 11.86
C SER A 204 -21.20 -7.38 10.67
N ARG A 205 -21.67 -6.48 9.82
CA ARG A 205 -22.35 -6.81 8.55
C ARG A 205 -21.44 -7.59 7.61
N TYR A 206 -20.22 -7.11 7.32
CA TYR A 206 -19.27 -7.81 6.46
C TYR A 206 -18.95 -9.23 6.97
N ARG A 207 -18.72 -9.35 8.28
CA ARG A 207 -18.43 -10.64 8.94
C ARG A 207 -19.61 -11.60 8.81
N ARG A 208 -20.82 -11.15 9.13
CA ARG A 208 -22.06 -11.95 9.04
C ARG A 208 -22.29 -12.44 7.61
N VAL A 209 -22.18 -11.55 6.63
CA VAL A 209 -22.35 -11.89 5.20
C VAL A 209 -21.29 -12.90 4.77
N ARG A 210 -20.01 -12.67 5.11
CA ARG A 210 -18.92 -13.61 4.78
C ARG A 210 -19.14 -14.99 5.39
N SER A 211 -19.44 -15.06 6.68
CA SER A 211 -19.66 -16.34 7.38
C SER A 211 -20.85 -17.11 6.81
N SER A 212 -21.95 -16.42 6.50
CA SER A 212 -23.12 -17.03 5.85
C SER A 212 -22.79 -17.59 4.47
N LEU A 213 -22.11 -16.80 3.62
CA LEU A 213 -21.70 -17.24 2.29
C LEU A 213 -20.68 -18.38 2.32
N GLN A 214 -19.72 -18.37 3.26
CA GLN A 214 -18.74 -19.45 3.43
C GLN A 214 -19.43 -20.76 3.85
N LYS A 215 -20.37 -20.71 4.80
CA LYS A 215 -21.15 -21.88 5.22
C LYS A 215 -21.91 -22.48 4.02
N LYS A 216 -22.60 -21.64 3.23
CA LYS A 216 -23.32 -22.07 2.02
C LYS A 216 -22.38 -22.55 0.91
N ALA A 217 -21.19 -21.97 0.77
CA ALA A 217 -20.18 -22.38 -0.20
C ALA A 217 -19.54 -23.75 0.09
N SER A 218 -19.59 -24.20 1.35
CA SER A 218 -19.11 -25.52 1.77
C SER A 218 -20.21 -26.58 1.80
N LYS A 219 -21.39 -26.24 2.33
CA LYS A 219 -22.46 -27.23 2.64
C LYS A 219 -23.68 -27.19 1.71
N GLY A 220 -23.75 -26.24 0.78
CA GLY A 220 -24.91 -26.08 -0.12
C GLY A 220 -24.93 -27.08 -1.29
N THR A 221 -26.03 -27.06 -2.05
CA THR A 221 -26.14 -27.75 -3.35
C THR A 221 -25.07 -27.26 -4.33
N ARG A 222 -24.78 -28.03 -5.40
CA ARG A 222 -23.76 -27.68 -6.41
C ARG A 222 -23.94 -26.25 -6.96
N THR A 223 -25.17 -25.87 -7.28
CA THR A 223 -25.54 -24.54 -7.77
C THR A 223 -25.32 -23.46 -6.70
N THR A 224 -25.78 -23.70 -5.47
CA THR A 224 -25.59 -22.80 -4.33
C THR A 224 -24.12 -22.54 -4.04
N ARG A 225 -23.30 -23.60 -4.03
CA ARG A 225 -21.84 -23.49 -3.81
C ARG A 225 -21.18 -22.64 -4.88
N ARG A 226 -21.49 -22.88 -6.16
CA ARG A 226 -20.97 -22.08 -7.29
C ARG A 226 -21.34 -20.60 -7.14
N ASN A 227 -22.61 -20.30 -6.84
CA ASN A 227 -23.09 -18.92 -6.71
C ASN A 227 -22.48 -18.22 -5.50
N CYS A 228 -22.41 -18.88 -4.34
CA CYS A 228 -21.79 -18.31 -3.14
C CYS A 228 -20.30 -18.01 -3.35
N ARG A 229 -19.57 -18.88 -4.06
CA ARG A 229 -18.16 -18.62 -4.41
C ARG A 229 -18.01 -17.42 -5.35
N ARG A 230 -18.91 -17.23 -6.32
CA ARG A 230 -18.93 -16.03 -7.18
C ARG A 230 -19.17 -14.76 -6.35
N VAL A 231 -20.11 -14.79 -5.41
CA VAL A 231 -20.39 -13.65 -4.52
C VAL A 231 -19.19 -13.37 -3.61
N LEU A 232 -18.57 -14.40 -3.02
CA LEU A 232 -17.35 -14.24 -2.22
C LEU A 232 -16.21 -13.62 -3.03
N LYS A 233 -16.03 -14.03 -4.30
CA LYS A 233 -15.05 -13.43 -5.21
C LYS A 233 -15.36 -11.95 -5.46
N ARG A 234 -16.63 -11.59 -5.68
CA ARG A 234 -17.09 -10.20 -5.88
C ARG A 234 -16.87 -9.32 -4.63
N LEU A 235 -17.15 -9.86 -3.44
CA LEU A 235 -16.99 -9.15 -2.17
C LEU A 235 -15.53 -9.11 -1.67
N SER A 236 -14.65 -9.88 -2.30
CA SER A 236 -13.24 -9.98 -1.90
C SER A 236 -12.58 -8.60 -1.83
N GLY A 237 -11.91 -8.35 -0.70
CA GLY A 237 -11.19 -7.10 -0.44
C GLY A 237 -12.04 -5.88 -0.11
N GLN A 238 -13.38 -5.93 -0.13
CA GLN A 238 -14.23 -4.77 0.23
C GLN A 238 -13.99 -4.31 1.67
N GLU A 239 -13.99 -5.24 2.63
CA GLU A 239 -13.72 -4.95 4.05
C GLU A 239 -12.34 -4.32 4.26
N ARG A 240 -11.31 -4.82 3.54
CA ARG A 240 -9.95 -4.26 3.59
C ARG A 240 -9.90 -2.84 3.03
N ARG A 241 -10.61 -2.58 1.92
CA ARG A 241 -10.70 -1.23 1.33
C ARG A 241 -11.41 -0.26 2.27
N PHE A 242 -12.50 -0.70 2.89
CA PHE A 242 -13.20 0.09 3.90
C PHE A 242 -12.27 0.42 5.07
N ALA A 243 -11.62 -0.56 5.69
CA ALA A 243 -10.67 -0.33 6.78
C ALA A 243 -9.51 0.61 6.38
N THR A 244 -9.00 0.47 5.15
CA THR A 244 -7.94 1.34 4.62
C THR A 244 -8.42 2.79 4.44
N TRP A 245 -9.61 2.98 3.88
CA TRP A 245 -10.24 4.30 3.74
C TRP A 245 -10.43 4.96 5.09
N VAL A 246 -10.97 4.21 6.06
CA VAL A 246 -11.10 4.65 7.45
C VAL A 246 -9.76 5.11 8.02
N ASN A 247 -8.72 4.28 7.90
CA ASN A 247 -7.39 4.61 8.41
C ASN A 247 -6.82 5.87 7.76
N HIS A 248 -7.06 6.09 6.46
CA HIS A 248 -6.66 7.34 5.80
C HIS A 248 -7.40 8.56 6.35
N THR A 249 -8.71 8.47 6.59
CA THR A 249 -9.47 9.59 7.16
C THR A 249 -8.98 9.92 8.57
N VAL A 250 -8.86 8.90 9.44
CA VAL A 250 -8.43 9.08 10.83
C VAL A 250 -7.02 9.64 10.92
N SER A 251 -6.06 9.06 10.20
CA SER A 251 -4.68 9.57 10.19
C SER A 251 -4.57 11.02 9.70
N ARG A 252 -5.41 11.42 8.73
CA ARG A 252 -5.45 12.83 8.28
C ARG A 252 -5.96 13.75 9.39
N GLN A 253 -7.04 13.36 10.07
CA GLN A 253 -7.62 14.15 11.17
C GLN A 253 -6.60 14.34 12.30
N VAL A 254 -5.95 13.27 12.74
CA VAL A 254 -4.91 13.33 13.80
C VAL A 254 -3.77 14.28 13.42
N VAL A 255 -3.23 14.15 12.21
CA VAL A 255 -2.12 15.00 11.75
C VAL A 255 -2.56 16.46 11.58
N THR A 256 -3.78 16.69 11.07
CA THR A 256 -4.33 18.04 10.93
C THR A 256 -4.48 18.68 12.31
N LYS A 257 -5.07 17.98 13.27
CA LYS A 257 -5.24 18.47 14.64
C LYS A 257 -3.89 18.82 15.28
N ALA A 258 -2.91 17.93 15.19
CA ALA A 258 -1.57 18.16 15.72
C ALA A 258 -0.91 19.40 15.09
N LYS A 259 -1.09 19.59 13.78
CA LYS A 259 -0.60 20.77 13.07
C LYS A 259 -1.29 22.05 13.54
N ASP A 260 -2.61 22.02 13.70
CA ASP A 260 -3.42 23.20 14.08
C ASP A 260 -3.07 23.69 15.49
N ILE A 261 -2.85 22.78 16.43
CA ILE A 261 -2.44 23.11 17.80
C ILE A 261 -0.92 23.30 17.94
N GLY A 262 -0.15 23.08 16.86
CA GLY A 262 1.30 23.17 16.88
C GLY A 262 1.98 22.16 17.83
N ALA A 263 1.48 20.92 17.90
CA ALA A 263 2.01 19.86 18.75
C ALA A 263 2.72 18.76 17.94
N ALA A 264 3.66 18.07 18.58
CA ALA A 264 4.16 16.78 18.12
C ALA A 264 3.16 15.66 18.45
N ILE A 265 3.20 14.55 17.73
CA ILE A 265 2.31 13.39 17.97
C ILE A 265 3.08 12.34 18.77
N ALA A 266 2.51 11.89 19.89
CA ALA A 266 2.97 10.72 20.60
C ALA A 266 2.05 9.52 20.34
N LEU A 267 2.61 8.45 19.75
CA LEU A 267 1.90 7.21 19.48
C LEU A 267 2.37 6.11 20.44
N GLU A 268 1.43 5.35 20.98
CA GLU A 268 1.76 4.15 21.76
C GLU A 268 2.36 3.05 20.86
N ASP A 269 3.41 2.37 21.34
CA ASP A 269 3.98 1.22 20.67
C ASP A 269 3.10 -0.01 20.85
N LEU A 270 2.26 -0.25 19.84
CA LEU A 270 1.35 -1.39 19.81
C LEU A 270 1.99 -2.66 19.24
N THR A 271 3.32 -2.67 19.10
CA THR A 271 4.05 -3.85 18.64
C THR A 271 3.74 -5.03 19.57
N GLY A 272 3.35 -6.14 18.95
CA GLY A 272 2.92 -7.36 19.63
C GLY A 272 1.62 -7.30 20.44
N MET A 273 0.81 -6.23 20.33
CA MET A 273 -0.52 -6.19 20.95
C MET A 273 -1.40 -7.34 20.46
N ARG A 274 -1.32 -7.69 19.16
CA ARG A 274 -2.13 -8.77 18.59
C ARG A 274 -1.79 -10.13 19.20
N GLU A 275 -0.51 -10.48 19.33
CA GLU A 275 -0.14 -11.75 19.98
C GLU A 275 -0.58 -11.77 21.44
N ARG A 276 -0.35 -10.67 22.18
CA ARG A 276 -0.76 -10.56 23.59
C ARG A 276 -2.28 -10.70 23.77
N LYS A 277 -3.08 -9.95 23.01
CA LYS A 277 -4.54 -9.99 23.11
C LYS A 277 -5.12 -11.32 22.62
N ASN A 278 -4.55 -11.93 21.58
CA ASN A 278 -5.01 -13.25 21.12
C ASN A 278 -4.75 -14.36 22.16
N LYS A 279 -3.64 -14.28 22.92
CA LYS A 279 -3.36 -15.20 24.04
C LYS A 279 -4.38 -15.07 25.17
N ARG A 280 -4.81 -13.85 25.47
CA ARG A 280 -5.79 -13.57 26.54
C ARG A 280 -7.25 -13.79 26.12
N ALA A 281 -7.53 -13.73 24.82
CA ALA A 281 -8.88 -13.86 24.31
C ALA A 281 -9.47 -15.25 24.60
N LYS A 282 -10.59 -15.26 25.33
CA LYS A 282 -11.26 -16.48 25.82
C LYS A 282 -12.15 -17.11 24.75
N VAL A 283 -12.65 -16.32 23.80
CA VAL A 283 -13.61 -16.77 22.78
C VAL A 283 -13.12 -16.45 21.36
N GLN A 284 -13.44 -17.30 20.39
CA GLN A 284 -13.09 -17.11 18.97
C GLN A 284 -13.63 -15.79 18.39
N ALA A 285 -14.78 -15.33 18.88
CA ALA A 285 -15.37 -14.05 18.49
C ALA A 285 -14.43 -12.87 18.76
N GLU A 286 -13.79 -12.86 19.94
CA GLU A 286 -12.87 -11.85 20.43
C GLU A 286 -11.55 -11.86 19.63
N ARG A 287 -10.94 -13.04 19.44
CA ARG A 287 -9.74 -13.21 18.58
C ARG A 287 -9.96 -12.65 17.18
N ALA A 288 -11.12 -12.93 16.61
CA ALA A 288 -11.45 -12.44 15.28
C ALA A 288 -11.70 -10.92 15.26
N ARG A 289 -12.20 -10.29 16.35
CA ARG A 289 -12.30 -8.82 16.47
C ARG A 289 -10.91 -8.18 16.53
N ILE A 290 -9.99 -8.77 17.31
CA ILE A 290 -8.60 -8.32 17.46
C ILE A 290 -7.87 -8.35 16.11
N ASN A 291 -8.02 -9.43 15.35
CA ASN A 291 -7.30 -9.64 14.10
C ASN A 291 -7.86 -8.83 12.92
N THR A 292 -9.01 -8.16 13.05
CA THR A 292 -9.56 -7.39 11.93
C THR A 292 -8.95 -6.00 11.79
N TRP A 293 -8.42 -5.40 12.86
CA TRP A 293 -7.95 -4.02 12.81
C TRP A 293 -6.48 -3.90 12.45
N ALA A 294 -6.16 -3.11 11.43
CA ALA A 294 -4.80 -2.88 10.95
C ALA A 294 -4.12 -1.70 11.67
N PHE A 295 -3.86 -1.84 12.98
CA PHE A 295 -3.18 -0.81 13.79
C PHE A 295 -1.84 -0.36 13.17
N HIS A 296 -1.05 -1.31 12.69
CA HIS A 296 0.19 -1.01 11.98
C HIS A 296 -0.05 -0.12 10.75
N GLN A 297 -1.12 -0.35 9.98
CA GLN A 297 -1.43 0.47 8.81
C GLN A 297 -1.79 1.90 9.23
N LEU A 298 -2.58 2.07 10.30
CA LEU A 298 -2.93 3.38 10.82
C LEU A 298 -1.69 4.14 11.30
N ARG A 299 -0.80 3.49 12.05
CA ARG A 299 0.49 4.06 12.49
C ARG A 299 1.32 4.51 11.29
N SER A 300 1.56 3.63 10.31
CA SER A 300 2.30 4.00 9.10
C SER A 300 1.67 5.19 8.37
N PHE A 301 0.33 5.30 8.37
CA PHE A 301 -0.38 6.42 7.77
C PHE A 301 -0.22 7.73 8.53
N ILE A 302 -0.15 7.69 9.86
CA ILE A 302 0.14 8.87 10.69
C ILE A 302 1.58 9.30 10.44
N GLU A 303 2.55 8.38 10.51
CA GLU A 303 3.98 8.66 10.32
C GLU A 303 4.26 9.36 8.98
N TYR A 304 3.82 8.80 7.85
CA TYR A 304 4.14 9.42 6.55
C TYR A 304 3.44 10.77 6.36
N LYS A 305 2.20 10.93 6.85
CA LYS A 305 1.46 12.19 6.71
C LYS A 305 2.01 13.28 7.61
N ALA A 306 2.40 12.91 8.84
CA ALA A 306 3.04 13.81 9.77
C ALA A 306 4.35 14.34 9.16
N ALA A 307 5.17 13.45 8.61
CA ALA A 307 6.38 13.84 7.89
C ALA A 307 6.08 14.80 6.72
N VAL A 308 5.11 14.49 5.85
CA VAL A 308 4.67 15.38 4.76
C VAL A 308 4.24 16.76 5.26
N CYS A 309 3.70 16.85 6.48
CA CYS A 309 3.26 18.10 7.10
C CYS A 309 4.30 18.76 8.03
N GLY A 310 5.49 18.19 8.22
CA GLY A 310 6.51 18.70 9.15
C GLY A 310 6.16 18.52 10.62
N VAL A 311 5.27 17.57 10.94
CA VAL A 311 4.85 17.26 12.31
C VAL A 311 5.72 16.11 12.83
N GLY A 312 6.33 16.30 14.01
CA GLY A 312 7.13 15.27 14.66
C GLY A 312 6.26 14.13 15.19
N VAL A 313 6.75 12.89 15.08
CA VAL A 313 6.10 11.70 15.63
C VAL A 313 7.09 10.98 16.53
N VAL A 314 6.68 10.77 17.78
CA VAL A 314 7.42 10.00 18.77
C VAL A 314 6.62 8.75 19.11
N VAL A 315 7.30 7.61 19.15
CA VAL A 315 6.69 6.33 19.53
C VAL A 315 7.12 6.00 20.95
N VAL A 316 6.15 5.83 21.84
CA VAL A 316 6.36 5.62 23.27
C VAL A 316 5.93 4.20 23.66
N PRO A 317 6.67 3.48 24.52
CA PRO A 317 6.25 2.17 24.99
C PRO A 317 4.86 2.22 25.63
N GLY A 318 4.00 1.24 25.34
CA GLY A 318 2.71 1.11 26.01
C GLY A 318 2.88 0.69 27.46
N ASP A 319 2.41 1.51 28.40
CA ASP A 319 2.48 1.21 29.83
C ASP A 319 1.61 0.01 30.20
N LYS A 320 2.19 -0.98 30.89
CA LYS A 320 1.53 -2.22 31.33
C LYS A 320 0.33 -2.00 32.28
N LYS A 321 0.12 -0.79 32.80
CA LYS A 321 -0.88 -0.47 33.85
C LYS A 321 -2.23 0.06 33.32
N THR A 322 -2.36 0.40 32.05
CA THR A 322 -3.62 0.92 31.47
C THR A 322 -4.57 -0.16 30.96
N GLU A 323 -4.17 -1.44 31.01
CA GLU A 323 -4.91 -2.57 30.44
C GLU A 323 -6.17 -3.01 31.23
N GLY A 324 -6.52 -2.34 32.34
CA GLY A 324 -7.57 -2.77 33.27
C GLY A 324 -8.68 -1.78 33.61
N THR A 325 -8.67 -0.56 33.07
CA THR A 325 -9.72 0.43 33.37
C THR A 325 -10.68 0.54 32.19
N ALA A 326 -11.98 0.26 32.42
CA ALA A 326 -13.08 0.39 31.46
C ALA A 326 -13.35 1.85 31.01
N ASP A 327 -12.39 2.74 31.25
CA ASP A 327 -12.51 4.17 31.07
C ASP A 327 -11.31 4.64 30.23
N SER A 328 -11.52 4.72 28.92
CA SER A 328 -10.56 5.20 27.92
C SER A 328 -10.02 6.60 28.24
N ARG A 329 -10.66 7.33 29.16
CA ARG A 329 -10.25 8.65 29.66
C ARG A 329 -9.02 8.63 30.56
N LYS A 330 -8.73 7.53 31.28
CA LYS A 330 -7.56 7.45 32.19
C LYS A 330 -6.25 7.06 31.50
N ALA A 331 -6.30 6.42 30.34
CA ALA A 331 -5.12 6.06 29.56
C ALA A 331 -4.41 7.27 28.92
N VAL A 332 -5.07 8.43 28.95
CA VAL A 332 -4.68 9.66 28.24
C VAL A 332 -3.82 10.59 29.09
N LYS A 333 -3.72 10.33 30.41
CA LYS A 333 -2.76 10.99 31.30
C LYS A 333 -1.38 10.34 31.16
N ILE A 334 -0.78 10.42 29.97
CA ILE A 334 0.66 10.26 29.84
C ILE A 334 1.24 11.59 30.33
N GLU A 335 1.54 11.68 31.63
CA GLU A 335 2.38 12.75 32.15
C GLU A 335 3.76 12.60 31.52
N PHE A 336 4.02 13.38 30.47
CA PHE A 336 5.34 13.57 29.90
C PHE A 336 6.22 14.33 30.90
N ARG A 337 6.72 13.64 31.93
CA ARG A 337 7.89 14.09 32.67
C ARG A 337 9.14 13.63 31.94
N GLY A 338 9.74 14.55 31.18
CA GLY A 338 11.19 14.53 30.96
C GLY A 338 11.73 13.62 29.86
N ALA A 339 11.09 13.51 28.69
CA ALA A 339 11.82 13.14 27.48
C ALA A 339 12.20 14.42 26.74
N ALA A 340 13.46 14.83 26.86
CA ALA A 340 14.03 15.91 26.07
C ALA A 340 13.89 15.56 24.57
N LEU A 341 13.33 16.51 23.82
CA LEU A 341 13.25 16.51 22.36
C LEU A 341 14.62 16.72 21.73
#